data_AF-A0A947CJ81-F1
#
_entry.id   AF-A0A947CJ81-F1
#
_cell.length_a   1.000
_cell.length_b   1.000
_cell.length_c   1.000
_cell.angle_alpha   90.00
_cell.angle_beta   90.00
_cell.angle_gamma   90.00
#
_symmetry.space_group_name_H-M   'P 1'
#
loop_
_entity.id
_entity.type
_entity.pdbx_description
1 polymer ?
#
loop_
_entity_poly.entity_id
_entity_poly.type
_entity_poly.pdbx_seq_one_letter_code
_entity_poly.pdbx_strand_id
1 'polypeptide(L)'
;MNKKLFGCATGVAILTVGALCVPASADDKSPDLNLANGGLTPAPVVHTQNEPAAAEATATTTPTGTNAVAGEGDGPNARGTTPTDGGSAVDCQCGGTWNAGDRVEALVDNPQGGDMLTGDQGTVICGPDPATFPGFILIEWDDYTTGHDGNGFCLCPAGSATPGAGWYVLCEEIGPADGGGGVDCVCDAQYNEGDRVRATVDNPSGQADVFAGDEGTVICGANGTPPILIEWDGLASGHDGNGFCRCPGDVVAADGAGWYVDCTEIEAATGGGVLCTCDPPGYEEGDRVAAAIDNPGGTPDILAGDLGTIICGRFFAPDLLLVEFDDFTTGHDGFGACDCPADGVAASGQGWYVFCDEIEAAADVLCTCDPPGYFEGDRVAAAIDNPGGTPDILEGDQGTVICGRFFAPDLLLVEFDDFTTGHDGFGACDCPADGVAAAGQGWYVFCDEIELATGCVGDVDGDGDVDFVDLLLVLANFGCGG
;
A
#
# COMPACT_ATOMS: atom_id res chain seq x y z
N MET A 1 14.82 49.06 -54.26
CA MET A 1 14.07 48.07 -53.48
C MET A 1 14.71 48.00 -52.11
N ASN A 2 14.13 48.71 -51.13
CA ASN A 2 14.77 49.01 -49.85
C ASN A 2 14.57 47.85 -48.87
N LYS A 3 15.65 47.13 -48.55
CA LYS A 3 15.74 46.31 -47.34
C LYS A 3 15.98 47.25 -46.16
N LYS A 4 15.02 47.36 -45.25
CA LYS A 4 15.22 47.96 -43.93
C LYS A 4 15.94 46.93 -43.05
N LEU A 5 17.22 47.19 -42.76
CA LEU A 5 17.95 46.61 -41.63
C LEU A 5 17.47 47.35 -40.37
N PHE A 6 16.91 46.63 -39.40
CA PHE A 6 16.77 47.13 -38.04
C PHE A 6 18.14 47.00 -37.37
N GLY A 7 18.74 48.14 -37.01
CA GLY A 7 19.95 48.17 -36.20
C GLY A 7 19.58 47.92 -34.74
N CYS A 8 20.23 46.95 -34.12
CA CYS A 8 20.27 46.81 -32.67
C CYS A 8 21.00 48.03 -32.10
N ALA A 9 20.26 48.91 -31.42
CA ALA A 9 20.85 49.97 -30.64
C ALA A 9 21.40 49.35 -29.35
N THR A 10 22.71 49.39 -29.16
CA THR A 10 23.37 49.15 -27.88
C THR A 10 23.02 50.28 -26.91
N GLY A 11 21.80 50.23 -26.36
CA GLY A 11 21.42 51.00 -25.18
C GLY A 11 21.88 50.22 -23.96
N VAL A 12 22.91 50.70 -23.28
CA VAL A 12 23.27 50.21 -21.95
C VAL A 12 22.13 50.64 -21.02
N ALA A 13 21.22 49.71 -20.72
CA ALA A 13 20.30 49.87 -19.60
C ALA A 13 21.13 49.67 -18.33
N ILE A 14 21.33 50.74 -17.57
CA ILE A 14 21.83 50.64 -16.20
C ILE A 14 20.67 50.06 -15.39
N LEU A 15 20.72 48.76 -15.15
CA LEU A 15 19.83 48.09 -14.20
C LEU A 15 20.24 48.60 -12.82
N THR A 16 19.37 49.35 -12.18
CA THR A 16 19.55 49.72 -10.77
C THR A 16 19.22 48.46 -9.98
N VAL A 17 20.25 47.78 -9.47
CA VAL A 17 20.10 46.59 -8.63
C VAL A 17 19.50 47.06 -7.30
N GLY A 18 18.21 46.79 -7.11
CA GLY A 18 17.58 46.74 -5.79
C GLY A 18 18.14 45.56 -4.99
N ALA A 19 17.95 45.59 -3.66
CA ALA A 19 18.64 44.75 -2.68
C ALA A 19 18.96 43.32 -3.16
N LEU A 20 20.24 42.97 -3.08
CA LEU A 20 20.76 41.63 -3.37
C LEU A 20 20.32 40.69 -2.25
N CYS A 21 19.57 39.62 -2.56
CA CYS A 21 19.50 38.45 -1.69
C CYS A 21 20.91 37.82 -1.68
N VAL A 22 21.60 37.90 -0.54
CA VAL A 22 22.92 37.29 -0.36
C VAL A 22 22.70 36.02 0.46
N PRO A 23 23.08 34.82 -0.04
CA PRO A 23 23.14 33.65 0.83
C PRO A 23 24.24 33.90 1.88
N ALA A 24 23.85 33.91 3.15
CA ALA A 24 24.78 34.08 4.26
C ALA A 24 25.76 32.89 4.34
N SER A 25 27.01 33.24 4.65
CA SER A 25 28.19 32.38 4.58
C SER A 25 28.18 31.21 5.56
N ALA A 26 28.70 30.07 5.11
CA ALA A 26 29.13 28.95 5.94
C ALA A 26 30.10 29.41 7.05
N ASP A 27 29.71 29.21 8.31
CA ASP A 27 30.59 29.38 9.47
C ASP A 27 31.19 28.02 9.84
N ASP A 28 32.50 27.91 9.65
CA ASP A 28 33.33 26.73 9.87
C ASP A 28 33.65 26.57 11.37
N LYS A 29 33.08 25.53 12.01
CA LYS A 29 33.55 25.03 13.31
C LYS A 29 33.76 23.52 13.27
N SER A 30 35.03 23.14 13.14
CA SER A 30 35.55 21.80 13.46
C SER A 30 35.11 21.32 14.85
N PRO A 31 34.78 20.03 15.02
CA PRO A 31 34.55 19.44 16.34
C PRO A 31 35.87 18.97 16.98
N ASP A 32 36.09 19.41 18.23
CA ASP A 32 37.12 18.85 19.10
C ASP A 32 36.70 17.44 19.57
N LEU A 33 37.61 16.48 19.34
CA LEU A 33 37.61 15.16 19.94
C LEU A 33 37.58 15.25 21.47
N ASN A 34 36.69 14.48 22.12
CA ASN A 34 36.96 14.04 23.48
C ASN A 34 36.58 12.57 23.70
N LEU A 35 37.63 11.78 23.92
CA LEU A 35 37.61 10.41 24.43
C LEU A 35 37.27 10.41 25.92
N ALA A 36 36.28 9.62 26.34
CA ALA A 36 36.25 9.09 27.71
C ALA A 36 35.57 7.71 27.77
N ASN A 37 36.36 6.76 28.27
CA ASN A 37 36.03 5.37 28.59
C ASN A 37 35.11 5.23 29.81
N GLY A 38 34.33 4.13 29.85
CA GLY A 38 33.83 3.45 31.05
C GLY A 38 32.38 3.00 30.88
N GLY A 39 31.99 1.73 30.76
CA GLY A 39 32.61 0.48 31.17
C GLY A 39 32.10 0.03 32.54
N LEU A 40 30.89 -0.54 32.64
CA LEU A 40 30.46 -1.44 33.73
C LEU A 40 29.33 -2.39 33.27
N THR A 41 29.59 -3.69 33.39
CA THR A 41 28.67 -4.83 33.28
C THR A 41 27.83 -5.04 34.54
N PRO A 42 26.71 -5.79 34.46
CA PRO A 42 26.50 -6.85 35.46
C PRO A 42 26.09 -8.22 34.89
N ALA A 43 26.25 -9.21 35.77
CA ALA A 43 26.32 -10.66 35.64
C ALA A 43 25.01 -11.41 35.27
N PRO A 44 25.10 -12.70 34.85
CA PRO A 44 23.95 -13.48 34.36
C PRO A 44 23.13 -14.15 35.47
N VAL A 45 21.82 -14.25 35.22
CA VAL A 45 20.85 -14.96 36.06
C VAL A 45 20.86 -16.46 35.73
N VAL A 46 20.94 -17.26 36.79
CA VAL A 46 20.89 -18.73 36.81
C VAL A 46 19.43 -19.18 36.69
N HIS A 47 19.12 -20.07 35.74
CA HIS A 47 17.86 -20.84 35.76
C HIS A 47 18.13 -22.35 35.78
N THR A 48 17.53 -23.00 36.77
CA THR A 48 17.61 -24.42 37.12
C THR A 48 16.83 -25.33 36.17
N GLN A 49 17.41 -26.50 35.89
CA GLN A 49 16.81 -27.63 35.17
C GLN A 49 15.76 -28.36 36.02
N ASN A 50 14.68 -28.82 35.39
CA ASN A 50 13.84 -29.92 35.85
C ASN A 50 13.55 -30.84 34.64
N GLU A 51 13.97 -32.11 34.73
CA GLU A 51 13.43 -33.19 33.88
C GLU A 51 12.07 -33.66 34.43
N PRO A 52 11.27 -34.44 33.66
CA PRO A 52 11.42 -35.89 33.80
C PRO A 52 11.13 -36.78 32.57
N ALA A 53 11.73 -37.98 32.65
CA ALA A 53 11.19 -39.31 32.38
C ALA A 53 11.07 -39.85 30.94
N ALA A 54 11.91 -40.86 30.71
CA ALA A 54 11.86 -41.85 29.64
C ALA A 54 10.67 -42.83 29.78
N ALA A 55 10.20 -43.34 28.63
CA ALA A 55 9.46 -44.58 28.54
C ALA A 55 9.98 -45.40 27.35
N GLU A 56 10.41 -46.63 27.64
CA GLU A 56 10.82 -47.67 26.71
C GLU A 56 9.62 -48.20 25.89
N ALA A 57 9.86 -48.57 24.63
CA ALA A 57 9.04 -49.57 23.96
C ALA A 57 9.87 -50.46 23.02
N THR A 58 9.66 -51.75 23.25
CA THR A 58 10.26 -52.97 22.71
C THR A 58 10.08 -53.20 21.21
N ALA A 59 11.10 -53.79 20.58
CA ALA A 59 11.10 -54.34 19.23
C ALA A 59 10.38 -55.70 19.12
N THR A 60 9.75 -56.03 17.98
CA THR A 60 9.98 -57.32 17.27
C THR A 60 9.41 -57.41 15.83
N THR A 61 10.20 -58.11 14.99
CA THR A 61 9.91 -58.95 13.80
C THR A 61 9.64 -58.36 12.40
N THR A 62 10.61 -58.65 11.53
CA THR A 62 10.62 -58.70 10.05
C THR A 62 9.78 -59.88 9.50
N PRO A 63 9.27 -59.77 8.25
CA PRO A 63 9.72 -60.72 7.22
C PRO A 63 10.03 -60.09 5.85
N THR A 64 10.87 -60.82 5.12
CA THR A 64 11.57 -60.57 3.85
C THR A 64 10.71 -60.38 2.60
N GLY A 65 11.17 -59.52 1.66
CA GLY A 65 10.86 -59.65 0.22
C GLY A 65 11.23 -58.51 -0.72
N THR A 66 12.38 -58.65 -1.42
CA THR A 66 12.72 -58.17 -2.78
C THR A 66 13.07 -56.68 -3.10
N ASN A 67 14.37 -56.48 -3.36
CA ASN A 67 15.10 -55.45 -4.13
C ASN A 67 14.35 -54.25 -4.77
N ALA A 68 14.63 -53.05 -4.27
CA ALA A 68 14.95 -51.84 -5.04
C ALA A 68 16.01 -51.05 -4.26
N VAL A 69 17.02 -50.52 -4.95
CA VAL A 69 18.12 -49.76 -4.32
C VAL A 69 17.66 -48.31 -4.15
N ALA A 70 17.21 -47.96 -2.95
CA ALA A 70 17.06 -46.59 -2.48
C ALA A 70 18.13 -46.36 -1.38
N GLY A 71 18.95 -45.34 -1.55
CA GLY A 71 19.91 -44.93 -0.54
C GLY A 71 19.26 -43.94 0.40
N GLU A 72 18.63 -44.45 1.47
CA GLU A 72 18.17 -43.63 2.60
C GLU A 72 19.35 -43.37 3.55
N GLY A 73 19.59 -42.09 3.82
CA GLY A 73 20.56 -41.63 4.80
C GLY A 73 19.91 -40.61 5.72
N ASP A 74 19.18 -41.09 6.73
CA ASP A 74 18.65 -40.25 7.80
C ASP A 74 19.78 -39.75 8.71
N GLY A 75 20.01 -38.43 8.69
CA GLY A 75 20.84 -37.69 9.65
C GLY A 75 19.97 -36.84 10.59
N PRO A 76 20.36 -36.63 11.87
CA PRO A 76 19.45 -36.11 12.88
C PRO A 76 19.27 -34.58 12.84
N ASN A 77 18.00 -34.18 12.99
CA ASN A 77 17.44 -32.83 13.18
C ASN A 77 18.33 -31.82 13.90
N ALA A 78 18.53 -30.66 13.26
CA ALA A 78 18.92 -29.41 13.91
C ALA A 78 17.67 -28.57 14.26
N ARG A 79 17.73 -27.94 15.42
CA ARG A 79 16.63 -27.32 16.19
C ARG A 79 16.29 -25.94 15.64
N GLY A 80 15.02 -25.71 15.31
CA GLY A 80 14.52 -24.47 14.69
C GLY A 80 14.53 -23.24 15.60
N THR A 81 14.81 -22.10 14.97
CA THR A 81 14.40 -20.75 15.41
C THR A 81 13.28 -20.28 14.49
N THR A 82 12.28 -19.63 15.07
CA THR A 82 11.07 -19.10 14.41
C THR A 82 11.39 -18.08 13.30
N PRO A 83 10.66 -18.08 12.16
CA PRO A 83 10.83 -17.08 11.10
C PRO A 83 10.34 -15.70 11.54
N THR A 84 11.02 -14.67 11.03
CA THR A 84 10.55 -13.29 10.96
C THR A 84 10.17 -13.06 9.51
N ASP A 85 8.99 -12.47 9.28
CA ASP A 85 8.48 -12.17 7.94
C ASP A 85 9.41 -11.16 7.26
N GLY A 86 10.15 -11.68 6.29
CA GLY A 86 11.24 -11.00 5.60
C GLY A 86 11.95 -12.03 4.72
N GLY A 87 11.23 -12.55 3.72
CA GLY A 87 11.71 -13.57 2.81
C GLY A 87 13.06 -13.18 2.21
N SER A 88 14.12 -13.84 2.67
CA SER A 88 15.42 -13.74 2.01
C SER A 88 15.34 -14.54 0.72
N ALA A 89 15.81 -13.97 -0.38
CA ALA A 89 15.82 -14.65 -1.67
C ALA A 89 16.46 -16.04 -1.57
N VAL A 90 15.96 -17.00 -2.35
CA VAL A 90 16.65 -18.29 -2.55
C VAL A 90 17.79 -18.05 -3.52
N ASP A 91 18.73 -17.20 -3.10
CA ASP A 91 19.86 -16.67 -3.88
C ASP A 91 20.83 -17.77 -4.33
N CYS A 92 20.71 -18.98 -3.79
CA CYS A 92 21.57 -20.10 -4.16
C CYS A 92 21.11 -20.90 -5.39
N GLN A 93 19.91 -20.68 -5.93
CA GLN A 93 19.40 -21.43 -7.09
C GLN A 93 18.63 -20.56 -8.08
N CYS A 94 18.45 -21.08 -9.29
CA CYS A 94 17.67 -20.43 -10.35
C CYS A 94 18.12 -18.99 -10.66
N GLY A 95 19.40 -18.64 -10.44
CA GLY A 95 19.90 -17.28 -10.63
C GLY A 95 19.28 -16.25 -9.68
N GLY A 96 18.70 -16.68 -8.56
CA GLY A 96 18.01 -15.81 -7.59
C GLY A 96 16.62 -15.37 -8.03
N THR A 97 16.03 -16.02 -9.04
CA THR A 97 14.69 -15.66 -9.56
C THR A 97 13.56 -15.93 -8.55
N TRP A 98 13.73 -16.88 -7.63
CA TRP A 98 12.68 -17.32 -6.71
C TRP A 98 13.08 -17.08 -5.24
N ASN A 99 12.10 -16.70 -4.41
CA ASN A 99 12.21 -16.59 -2.97
C ASN A 99 11.40 -17.70 -2.28
N ALA A 100 11.76 -18.07 -1.05
CA ALA A 100 10.97 -19.02 -0.29
C ALA A 100 9.64 -18.35 0.07
N GLY A 101 8.54 -19.06 -0.19
CA GLY A 101 7.18 -18.53 -0.11
C GLY A 101 6.61 -18.06 -1.44
N ASP A 102 7.41 -17.90 -2.50
CA ASP A 102 6.89 -17.54 -3.83
C ASP A 102 5.93 -18.63 -4.32
N ARG A 103 4.85 -18.22 -4.97
CA ARG A 103 3.91 -19.11 -5.65
C ARG A 103 4.40 -19.41 -7.05
N VAL A 104 4.34 -20.68 -7.43
CA VAL A 104 4.78 -21.17 -8.74
C VAL A 104 3.75 -22.11 -9.35
N GLU A 105 3.76 -22.22 -10.67
CA GLU A 105 2.99 -23.21 -11.42
C GLU A 105 3.91 -24.13 -12.23
N ALA A 106 3.47 -25.37 -12.47
CA ALA A 106 4.17 -26.31 -13.34
C ALA A 106 3.96 -25.95 -14.82
N LEU A 107 5.04 -25.76 -15.57
CA LEU A 107 4.99 -25.45 -17.02
C LEU A 107 4.97 -26.70 -17.92
N VAL A 108 5.18 -27.88 -17.33
CA VAL A 108 5.23 -29.16 -18.05
C VAL A 108 4.55 -30.26 -17.24
N ASP A 109 4.05 -31.29 -17.93
CA ASP A 109 3.53 -32.48 -17.27
C ASP A 109 4.67 -33.37 -16.75
N ASN A 110 4.48 -33.91 -15.55
CA ASN A 110 5.39 -34.81 -14.86
C ASN A 110 6.82 -34.25 -14.69
N PRO A 111 7.00 -33.03 -14.14
CA PRO A 111 8.33 -32.43 -13.97
C PRO A 111 9.21 -33.35 -13.12
N GLN A 112 10.40 -33.64 -13.64
CA GLN A 112 11.35 -34.60 -13.05
C GLN A 112 10.78 -36.00 -12.73
N GLY A 113 9.68 -36.39 -13.39
CA GLY A 113 9.04 -37.70 -13.23
C GLY A 113 8.11 -37.83 -12.03
N GLY A 114 7.73 -36.72 -11.37
CA GLY A 114 6.59 -36.72 -10.46
C GLY A 114 5.27 -36.72 -11.24
N ASP A 115 4.12 -36.73 -10.54
CA ASP A 115 2.77 -36.86 -11.13
C ASP A 115 1.98 -35.55 -11.19
N MET A 116 2.65 -34.39 -11.04
CA MET A 116 2.04 -33.08 -11.30
C MET A 116 1.79 -32.86 -12.80
N LEU A 117 0.73 -32.13 -13.13
CA LEU A 117 0.36 -31.73 -14.47
C LEU A 117 0.68 -30.25 -14.69
N THR A 118 0.78 -29.84 -15.96
CA THR A 118 0.92 -28.43 -16.34
C THR A 118 -0.23 -27.61 -15.74
N GLY A 119 0.08 -26.51 -15.06
CA GLY A 119 -0.87 -25.64 -14.36
C GLY A 119 -1.12 -26.00 -12.89
N ASP A 120 -0.65 -27.15 -12.41
CA ASP A 120 -0.64 -27.43 -10.96
C ASP A 120 0.19 -26.35 -10.26
N GLN A 121 -0.23 -25.94 -9.07
CA GLN A 121 0.40 -24.86 -8.33
C GLN A 121 1.14 -25.36 -7.09
N GLY A 122 2.11 -24.58 -6.64
CA GLY A 122 2.82 -24.85 -5.40
C GLY A 122 3.53 -23.64 -4.83
N THR A 123 4.18 -23.86 -3.71
CA THR A 123 4.94 -22.85 -2.97
C THR A 123 6.42 -23.21 -2.97
N VAL A 124 7.29 -22.26 -3.31
CA VAL A 124 8.73 -22.42 -3.23
C VAL A 124 9.15 -22.61 -1.78
N ILE A 125 9.78 -23.74 -1.48
CA ILE A 125 10.25 -24.05 -0.13
C ILE A 125 11.72 -23.70 0.04
N CYS A 126 12.56 -24.11 -0.90
CA CYS A 126 14.01 -23.92 -0.81
C CYS A 126 14.73 -24.25 -2.13
N GLY A 127 16.03 -23.91 -2.18
CA GLY A 127 16.97 -24.40 -3.19
C GLY A 127 18.02 -25.37 -2.60
N PRO A 128 18.36 -26.47 -3.29
CA PRO A 128 19.47 -27.33 -2.93
C PRO A 128 20.84 -26.70 -3.22
N ASP A 129 21.93 -27.38 -2.86
CA ASP A 129 23.29 -26.96 -3.23
C ASP A 129 23.47 -26.85 -4.76
N PRO A 130 23.76 -25.66 -5.33
CA PRO A 130 24.00 -25.51 -6.76
C PRO A 130 25.22 -26.29 -7.26
N ALA A 131 26.17 -26.63 -6.38
CA ALA A 131 27.31 -27.47 -6.76
C ALA A 131 26.91 -28.95 -6.96
N THR A 132 25.85 -29.40 -6.28
CA THR A 132 25.39 -30.80 -6.32
C THR A 132 24.20 -30.99 -7.25
N PHE A 133 23.26 -30.04 -7.26
CA PHE A 133 22.01 -30.07 -8.03
C PHE A 133 21.77 -28.70 -8.68
N PRO A 134 22.50 -28.36 -9.76
CA PRO A 134 22.32 -27.07 -10.42
C PRO A 134 20.95 -26.98 -11.09
N GLY A 135 20.22 -25.91 -10.82
CA GLY A 135 18.95 -25.61 -11.49
C GLY A 135 17.74 -26.36 -10.94
N PHE A 136 17.86 -27.01 -9.78
CA PHE A 136 16.72 -27.60 -9.08
C PHE A 136 16.19 -26.67 -7.99
N ILE A 137 14.91 -26.77 -7.69
CA ILE A 137 14.24 -26.08 -6.59
C ILE A 137 13.19 -27.01 -5.97
N LEU A 138 13.00 -26.93 -4.65
CA LEU A 138 11.98 -27.71 -3.94
C LEU A 138 10.70 -26.90 -3.87
N ILE A 139 9.62 -27.45 -4.42
CA ILE A 139 8.28 -26.89 -4.36
C ILE A 139 7.40 -27.79 -3.50
N GLU A 140 6.60 -27.20 -2.61
CA GLU A 140 5.46 -27.85 -1.99
C GLU A 140 4.25 -27.64 -2.89
N TRP A 141 3.83 -28.70 -3.58
CA TRP A 141 2.71 -28.65 -4.52
C TRP A 141 1.38 -28.79 -3.79
N ASP A 142 0.40 -28.01 -4.21
CA ASP A 142 -0.95 -28.05 -3.64
C ASP A 142 -1.61 -29.40 -3.95
N ASP A 143 -2.28 -29.99 -2.96
CA ASP A 143 -2.94 -31.31 -3.01
C ASP A 143 -2.03 -32.50 -3.40
N TYR A 144 -0.72 -32.28 -3.46
CA TYR A 144 0.25 -33.31 -3.76
C TYR A 144 0.61 -34.12 -2.51
N THR A 145 0.53 -35.45 -2.60
CA THR A 145 0.71 -36.34 -1.42
C THR A 145 1.64 -37.53 -1.65
N THR A 146 2.16 -37.68 -2.87
CA THR A 146 3.02 -38.79 -3.31
C THR A 146 4.50 -38.38 -3.43
N GLY A 147 4.81 -37.13 -3.11
CA GLY A 147 6.14 -36.54 -3.14
C GLY A 147 7.06 -36.98 -2.02
N HIS A 148 8.18 -36.27 -1.90
CA HIS A 148 9.20 -36.51 -0.89
C HIS A 148 8.80 -35.93 0.46
N ASP A 149 9.09 -36.70 1.50
CA ASP A 149 9.05 -36.23 2.88
C ASP A 149 10.36 -35.49 3.21
N GLY A 150 10.26 -34.19 3.46
CA GLY A 150 11.33 -33.40 4.06
C GLY A 150 12.20 -32.60 3.10
N ASN A 151 13.12 -31.84 3.69
CA ASN A 151 13.89 -30.78 3.06
C ASN A 151 15.39 -31.15 2.94
N GLY A 152 15.69 -32.45 2.81
CA GLY A 152 17.02 -33.01 3.07
C GLY A 152 18.18 -32.47 2.22
N PHE A 153 17.89 -31.78 1.10
CA PHE A 153 18.91 -31.13 0.27
C PHE A 153 18.89 -29.60 0.37
N CYS A 154 17.96 -28.99 1.12
CA CYS A 154 17.85 -27.54 1.26
C CYS A 154 19.06 -26.94 1.98
N LEU A 155 19.76 -26.02 1.32
CA LEU A 155 20.87 -25.28 1.92
C LEU A 155 20.56 -23.80 2.21
N CYS A 156 19.49 -23.27 1.63
CA CYS A 156 19.00 -21.90 1.80
C CYS A 156 17.72 -21.90 2.64
N PRO A 157 17.37 -20.77 3.32
CA PRO A 157 16.46 -20.77 4.47
C PRO A 157 15.25 -21.66 4.24
N ALA A 158 15.12 -22.60 5.16
CA ALA A 158 14.28 -23.77 4.99
C ALA A 158 12.87 -23.48 5.46
N GLY A 159 11.95 -23.35 4.53
CA GLY A 159 10.60 -23.84 4.80
C GLY A 159 10.65 -25.35 5.09
N SER A 160 9.67 -25.85 5.82
CA SER A 160 9.40 -27.28 5.89
C SER A 160 8.23 -27.59 4.96
N ALA A 161 8.46 -28.39 3.93
CA ALA A 161 7.37 -28.95 3.14
C ALA A 161 6.56 -29.92 4.01
N THR A 162 5.26 -29.98 3.80
CA THR A 162 4.38 -31.01 4.33
C THR A 162 4.88 -32.39 3.85
N PRO A 163 4.92 -33.41 4.72
CA PRO A 163 5.24 -34.78 4.30
C PRO A 163 4.37 -35.21 3.11
N GLY A 164 5.01 -35.63 2.02
CA GLY A 164 4.38 -36.09 0.79
C GLY A 164 4.08 -34.99 -0.22
N ALA A 165 4.26 -33.71 0.11
CA ALA A 165 3.92 -32.60 -0.77
C ALA A 165 5.13 -31.99 -1.50
N GLY A 166 6.35 -32.29 -1.06
CA GLY A 166 7.58 -31.74 -1.64
C GLY A 166 8.03 -32.47 -2.90
N TRP A 167 8.33 -31.74 -3.99
CA TRP A 167 9.01 -32.31 -5.16
C TRP A 167 10.05 -31.36 -5.75
N TYR A 168 11.19 -31.92 -6.15
CA TYR A 168 12.27 -31.14 -6.78
C TYR A 168 12.00 -31.04 -8.28
N VAL A 169 11.95 -29.81 -8.80
CA VAL A 169 11.73 -29.50 -10.22
C VAL A 169 12.86 -28.64 -10.76
N LEU A 170 13.04 -28.63 -12.08
CA LEU A 170 13.97 -27.69 -12.70
C LEU A 170 13.38 -26.28 -12.72
N CYS A 171 14.22 -25.26 -12.58
CA CYS A 171 13.79 -23.86 -12.63
C CYS A 171 13.08 -23.49 -13.95
N GLU A 172 13.37 -24.20 -15.04
CA GLU A 172 12.73 -24.00 -16.36
C GLU A 172 11.40 -24.74 -16.52
N GLU A 173 11.06 -25.62 -15.58
CA GLU A 173 9.80 -26.37 -15.52
C GLU A 173 8.74 -25.66 -14.68
N ILE A 174 9.06 -24.48 -14.13
CA ILE A 174 8.16 -23.67 -13.31
C ILE A 174 8.09 -22.23 -13.79
N GLY A 175 6.90 -21.65 -13.68
CA GLY A 175 6.63 -20.23 -13.90
C GLY A 175 6.15 -19.59 -12.61
N PRO A 176 6.04 -18.24 -12.59
CA PRO A 176 5.36 -17.59 -11.48
C PRO A 176 3.92 -18.07 -11.52
N ALA A 177 3.41 -18.60 -10.40
CA ALA A 177 1.97 -18.69 -10.27
C ALA A 177 1.57 -17.25 -10.02
N ASP A 178 1.19 -16.58 -11.10
CA ASP A 178 0.63 -15.24 -11.04
C ASP A 178 -0.43 -15.28 -9.94
N GLY A 179 -0.16 -14.58 -8.84
CA GLY A 179 -0.91 -14.72 -7.60
C GLY A 179 -2.36 -14.33 -7.82
N GLY A 180 -3.23 -15.34 -7.87
CA GLY A 180 -4.63 -15.22 -8.22
C GLY A 180 -4.88 -15.97 -9.52
N GLY A 181 -5.78 -16.94 -9.47
CA GLY A 181 -6.30 -17.65 -10.63
C GLY A 181 -6.91 -16.66 -11.61
N GLY A 182 -6.06 -16.00 -12.39
CA GLY A 182 -6.42 -15.41 -13.64
C GLY A 182 -7.24 -16.45 -14.34
N VAL A 183 -8.41 -16.04 -14.80
CA VAL A 183 -9.18 -16.86 -15.69
C VAL A 183 -8.48 -16.86 -17.05
N ASP A 184 -7.19 -17.20 -17.09
CA ASP A 184 -6.25 -17.01 -18.19
C ASP A 184 -6.62 -17.86 -19.41
N CYS A 185 -7.43 -18.91 -19.19
CA CYS A 185 -8.02 -19.67 -20.29
C CYS A 185 -9.11 -18.91 -21.07
N VAL A 186 -9.63 -17.78 -20.58
CA VAL A 186 -10.66 -16.98 -21.26
C VAL A 186 -10.48 -15.47 -21.11
N CYS A 187 -11.18 -14.71 -21.96
CA CYS A 187 -11.20 -13.24 -21.91
C CYS A 187 -9.81 -12.58 -21.99
N ASP A 188 -8.83 -13.21 -22.64
CA ASP A 188 -7.46 -12.71 -22.75
C ASP A 188 -6.84 -12.34 -21.37
N ALA A 189 -7.17 -13.11 -20.33
CA ALA A 189 -6.75 -12.89 -18.95
C ALA A 189 -7.19 -11.53 -18.35
N GLN A 190 -8.28 -10.95 -18.86
CA GLN A 190 -8.81 -9.68 -18.36
C GLN A 190 -9.41 -9.75 -16.95
N TYR A 191 -9.72 -10.96 -16.47
CA TYR A 191 -10.41 -11.18 -15.19
C TYR A 191 -9.76 -12.33 -14.42
N ASN A 192 -9.73 -12.21 -13.10
CA ASN A 192 -9.36 -13.24 -12.14
C ASN A 192 -10.60 -13.78 -11.42
N GLU A 193 -10.52 -14.99 -10.89
CA GLU A 193 -11.48 -15.48 -9.90
C GLU A 193 -11.57 -14.51 -8.72
N GLY A 194 -12.78 -14.20 -8.29
CA GLY A 194 -13.06 -13.21 -7.26
C GLY A 194 -13.20 -11.78 -7.77
N ASP A 195 -12.83 -11.49 -9.02
CA ASP A 195 -12.97 -10.14 -9.56
C ASP A 195 -14.44 -9.70 -9.58
N ARG A 196 -14.67 -8.44 -9.19
CA ARG A 196 -15.96 -7.79 -9.33
C ARG A 196 -16.13 -7.30 -10.75
N VAL A 197 -17.29 -7.62 -11.33
CA VAL A 197 -17.64 -7.28 -12.70
C VAL A 197 -19.02 -6.66 -12.75
N ARG A 198 -19.23 -5.84 -13.78
CA ARG A 198 -20.50 -5.19 -14.04
C ARG A 198 -21.00 -5.55 -15.44
N ALA A 199 -22.29 -5.87 -15.56
CA ALA A 199 -22.92 -6.11 -16.86
C ALA A 199 -22.96 -4.80 -17.68
N THR A 200 -22.49 -4.84 -18.92
CA THR A 200 -22.50 -3.68 -19.84
C THR A 200 -23.76 -3.66 -20.73
N VAL A 201 -24.54 -4.74 -20.72
CA VAL A 201 -25.75 -4.92 -21.52
C VAL A 201 -26.87 -5.56 -20.72
N ASP A 202 -28.12 -5.32 -21.13
CA ASP A 202 -29.27 -6.04 -20.59
C ASP A 202 -29.31 -7.46 -21.15
N ASN A 203 -29.56 -8.42 -20.27
CA ASN A 203 -29.65 -9.84 -20.55
C ASN A 203 -28.35 -10.44 -21.13
N PRO A 204 -27.19 -10.28 -20.47
CA PRO A 204 -25.91 -10.77 -20.97
C PRO A 204 -25.98 -12.28 -21.22
N SER A 205 -25.59 -12.69 -22.43
CA SER A 205 -25.67 -14.08 -22.90
C SER A 205 -27.05 -14.73 -22.70
N GLY A 206 -28.11 -13.92 -22.71
CA GLY A 206 -29.50 -14.37 -22.62
C GLY A 206 -30.04 -14.56 -21.20
N GLN A 207 -29.32 -14.14 -20.15
CA GLN A 207 -29.87 -14.19 -18.79
C GLN A 207 -30.95 -13.12 -18.58
N ALA A 208 -32.22 -13.51 -18.48
CA ALA A 208 -33.36 -12.58 -18.49
C ALA A 208 -33.45 -11.65 -17.26
N ASP A 209 -32.77 -12.00 -16.18
CA ASP A 209 -32.86 -11.33 -14.88
C ASP A 209 -31.56 -10.58 -14.49
N VAL A 210 -30.65 -10.36 -15.45
CA VAL A 210 -29.46 -9.51 -15.27
C VAL A 210 -29.55 -8.34 -16.26
N PHE A 211 -29.48 -7.12 -15.74
CA PHE A 211 -29.58 -5.87 -16.48
C PHE A 211 -28.24 -5.14 -16.53
N ALA A 212 -28.08 -4.22 -17.49
CA ALA A 212 -26.89 -3.38 -17.56
C ALA A 212 -26.73 -2.58 -16.26
N GLY A 213 -25.55 -2.66 -15.65
CA GLY A 213 -25.25 -2.07 -14.35
C GLY A 213 -25.33 -3.04 -13.18
N ASP A 214 -25.96 -4.21 -13.33
CA ASP A 214 -25.92 -5.25 -12.31
C ASP A 214 -24.49 -5.74 -12.13
N GLU A 215 -24.16 -6.14 -10.91
CA GLU A 215 -22.82 -6.58 -10.54
C GLU A 215 -22.79 -8.05 -10.17
N GLY A 216 -21.60 -8.64 -10.29
CA GLY A 216 -21.35 -10.00 -9.85
C GLY A 216 -19.88 -10.24 -9.59
N THR A 217 -19.59 -11.47 -9.20
CA THR A 217 -18.24 -11.96 -8.89
C THR A 217 -17.84 -13.02 -9.91
N VAL A 218 -16.66 -12.90 -10.48
CA VAL A 218 -16.10 -13.90 -11.39
C VAL A 218 -15.80 -15.17 -10.61
N ILE A 219 -16.37 -16.29 -11.05
CA ILE A 219 -16.18 -17.59 -10.40
C ILE A 219 -15.15 -18.42 -11.14
N CYS A 220 -15.22 -18.46 -12.48
CA CYS A 220 -14.28 -19.27 -13.26
C CYS A 220 -14.36 -18.97 -14.76
N GLY A 221 -13.48 -19.66 -15.51
CA GLY A 221 -13.47 -19.71 -16.97
C GLY A 221 -13.77 -21.07 -17.54
N ALA A 222 -14.44 -21.08 -18.69
CA ALA A 222 -14.78 -22.26 -19.46
C ALA A 222 -14.37 -22.12 -20.92
N ASN A 223 -13.92 -23.22 -21.54
CA ASN A 223 -13.61 -23.24 -22.99
C ASN A 223 -14.87 -23.18 -23.89
N GLY A 224 -16.02 -22.84 -23.32
CA GLY A 224 -17.32 -22.76 -23.99
C GLY A 224 -17.61 -21.35 -24.51
N THR A 225 -18.76 -21.24 -25.18
CA THR A 225 -19.37 -19.93 -25.46
C THR A 225 -20.75 -19.97 -24.79
N PRO A 226 -20.97 -19.16 -23.74
CA PRO A 226 -20.13 -18.07 -23.25
C PRO A 226 -18.96 -18.53 -22.35
N PRO A 227 -17.84 -17.78 -22.33
CA PRO A 227 -16.58 -18.25 -21.73
C PRO A 227 -16.40 -18.01 -20.22
N ILE A 228 -17.09 -17.06 -19.56
CA ILE A 228 -16.82 -16.73 -18.14
C ILE A 228 -18.05 -16.94 -17.27
N LEU A 229 -17.89 -17.63 -16.13
CA LEU A 229 -18.96 -17.82 -15.13
C LEU A 229 -18.92 -16.70 -14.11
N ILE A 230 -20.07 -16.03 -13.94
CA ILE A 230 -20.24 -14.99 -12.91
C ILE A 230 -21.36 -15.42 -11.97
N GLU A 231 -21.13 -15.25 -10.68
CA GLU A 231 -22.16 -15.23 -9.67
C GLU A 231 -22.73 -13.82 -9.55
N TRP A 232 -23.95 -13.62 -10.02
CA TRP A 232 -24.60 -12.30 -10.03
C TRP A 232 -25.25 -12.00 -8.68
N ASP A 233 -25.08 -10.77 -8.20
CA ASP A 233 -25.61 -10.35 -6.90
C ASP A 233 -27.14 -10.37 -6.89
N GLY A 234 -27.72 -11.14 -5.98
CA GLY A 234 -29.18 -11.24 -5.82
C GLY A 234 -29.90 -12.04 -6.90
N LEU A 235 -29.18 -12.66 -7.84
CA LEU A 235 -29.76 -13.53 -8.85
C LEU A 235 -30.15 -14.88 -8.25
N ALA A 236 -31.34 -15.38 -8.63
CA ALA A 236 -31.85 -16.69 -8.18
C ALA A 236 -32.34 -17.58 -9.34
N SER A 237 -32.13 -17.15 -10.60
CA SER A 237 -32.58 -17.83 -11.83
C SER A 237 -31.42 -18.29 -12.73
N GLY A 238 -30.19 -18.24 -12.22
CA GLY A 238 -29.00 -18.80 -12.83
C GLY A 238 -28.93 -20.33 -12.76
N HIS A 239 -27.76 -20.84 -13.13
CA HIS A 239 -27.39 -22.25 -13.02
C HIS A 239 -26.62 -22.51 -11.73
N ASP A 240 -26.80 -23.73 -11.20
CA ASP A 240 -26.06 -24.20 -10.03
C ASP A 240 -24.68 -24.72 -10.44
N GLY A 241 -23.69 -24.47 -9.59
CA GLY A 241 -22.38 -25.09 -9.67
C GLY A 241 -21.47 -24.60 -10.78
N ASN A 242 -20.31 -25.25 -10.88
CA ASN A 242 -19.16 -24.83 -11.67
C ASN A 242 -18.78 -25.88 -12.74
N GLY A 243 -19.76 -26.68 -13.19
CA GLY A 243 -19.53 -27.93 -13.95
C GLY A 243 -18.90 -27.79 -15.34
N PHE A 244 -18.72 -26.57 -15.86
CA PHE A 244 -17.98 -26.29 -17.10
C PHE A 244 -16.67 -25.53 -16.88
N CYS A 245 -16.33 -25.21 -15.64
CA CYS A 245 -15.07 -24.58 -15.29
C CYS A 245 -13.89 -25.48 -15.68
N ARG A 246 -12.90 -24.87 -16.33
CA ARG A 246 -11.66 -25.54 -16.76
C ARG A 246 -10.42 -24.79 -16.32
N CYS A 247 -10.50 -23.47 -16.16
CA CYS A 247 -9.55 -22.77 -15.32
C CYS A 247 -9.81 -23.17 -13.86
N PRO A 248 -8.78 -23.53 -13.08
CA PRO A 248 -8.98 -23.89 -11.68
C PRO A 248 -9.63 -22.72 -10.96
N GLY A 249 -10.77 -23.01 -10.36
CA GLY A 249 -11.46 -22.18 -9.40
C GLY A 249 -12.20 -23.12 -8.47
N ASP A 250 -11.77 -23.17 -7.22
CA ASP A 250 -12.42 -23.98 -6.18
C ASP A 250 -13.75 -23.35 -5.74
N VAL A 251 -14.03 -22.13 -6.19
CA VAL A 251 -15.28 -21.46 -5.89
C VAL A 251 -16.41 -22.06 -6.73
N VAL A 252 -17.48 -22.40 -6.02
CA VAL A 252 -18.73 -22.87 -6.59
C VAL A 252 -19.73 -21.74 -6.46
N ALA A 253 -20.28 -21.27 -7.58
CA ALA A 253 -21.38 -20.31 -7.57
C ALA A 253 -22.54 -20.85 -6.70
N ALA A 254 -23.18 -19.99 -5.92
CA ALA A 254 -24.36 -20.35 -5.16
C ALA A 254 -25.47 -20.86 -6.08
N ASP A 255 -26.30 -21.75 -5.52
CA ASP A 255 -27.43 -22.34 -6.23
C ASP A 255 -28.33 -21.23 -6.81
N GLY A 256 -28.48 -21.22 -8.13
CA GLY A 256 -29.29 -20.26 -8.87
C GLY A 256 -28.64 -18.90 -9.11
N ALA A 257 -27.37 -18.68 -8.76
CA ALA A 257 -26.72 -17.37 -8.92
C ALA A 257 -25.71 -17.33 -10.08
N GLY A 258 -25.23 -18.47 -10.56
CA GLY A 258 -24.22 -18.55 -11.62
C GLY A 258 -24.79 -18.36 -13.03
N TRP A 259 -24.15 -17.55 -13.87
CA TRP A 259 -24.45 -17.50 -15.30
C TRP A 259 -23.20 -17.26 -16.15
N TYR A 260 -23.07 -17.98 -17.26
CA TYR A 260 -21.97 -17.79 -18.20
C TYR A 260 -22.26 -16.59 -19.11
N VAL A 261 -21.31 -15.68 -19.25
CA VAL A 261 -21.44 -14.50 -20.12
C VAL A 261 -20.28 -14.33 -21.11
N ASP A 262 -20.48 -13.51 -22.13
CA ASP A 262 -19.41 -13.12 -23.05
C ASP A 262 -18.55 -12.04 -22.40
N CYS A 263 -17.23 -12.10 -22.59
CA CYS A 263 -16.30 -11.13 -22.03
C CYS A 263 -16.63 -9.68 -22.46
N THR A 264 -17.27 -9.51 -23.63
CA THR A 264 -17.67 -8.19 -24.14
C THR A 264 -18.97 -7.64 -23.54
N GLU A 265 -19.69 -8.47 -22.79
CA GLU A 265 -20.94 -8.12 -22.10
C GLU A 265 -20.73 -7.72 -20.63
N ILE A 266 -19.47 -7.68 -20.21
CA ILE A 266 -19.03 -7.27 -18.88
C ILE A 266 -17.85 -6.31 -18.98
N GLU A 267 -17.67 -5.54 -17.92
CA GLU A 267 -16.45 -4.77 -17.69
C GLU A 267 -15.97 -5.03 -16.27
N ALA A 268 -14.67 -4.86 -16.03
CA ALA A 268 -14.18 -4.84 -14.67
C ALA A 268 -14.94 -3.74 -13.94
N ALA A 269 -15.52 -4.06 -12.78
CA ALA A 269 -16.07 -3.05 -11.88
C ALA A 269 -14.87 -2.29 -11.28
N THR A 270 -14.23 -1.47 -12.11
CA THR A 270 -13.06 -0.66 -11.80
C THR A 270 -13.55 0.45 -10.87
N GLY A 271 -13.34 0.24 -9.57
CA GLY A 271 -13.88 1.09 -8.51
C GLY A 271 -14.91 0.41 -7.61
N GLY A 272 -15.07 -0.91 -7.70
CA GLY A 272 -15.91 -1.69 -6.80
C GLY A 272 -15.12 -2.37 -5.68
N GLY A 273 -14.26 -1.65 -4.95
CA GLY A 273 -14.16 -1.99 -3.52
C GLY A 273 -15.59 -1.91 -3.03
N VAL A 274 -16.17 -3.04 -2.58
CA VAL A 274 -17.61 -3.19 -2.35
C VAL A 274 -18.19 -1.87 -1.84
N LEU A 275 -18.96 -1.19 -2.70
CA LEU A 275 -19.47 0.16 -2.42
C LEU A 275 -20.20 0.08 -1.09
N CYS A 276 -19.54 0.56 -0.04
CA CYS A 276 -20.13 0.81 1.27
C CYS A 276 -20.87 2.13 1.17
N THR A 277 -21.67 2.32 0.14
CA THR A 277 -22.13 3.65 -0.20
C THR A 277 -23.40 3.96 0.52
N CYS A 278 -23.26 4.92 1.40
CA CYS A 278 -24.10 6.11 1.40
C CYS A 278 -24.37 6.56 -0.06
N ASP A 279 -25.61 6.46 -0.51
CA ASP A 279 -26.08 7.15 -1.72
C ASP A 279 -25.65 8.64 -1.60
N PRO A 280 -25.20 9.29 -2.70
CA PRO A 280 -24.01 10.15 -2.75
C PRO A 280 -23.83 11.16 -1.60
N PRO A 281 -22.57 11.36 -1.13
CA PRO A 281 -21.37 11.45 -1.97
C PRO A 281 -20.62 10.15 -2.31
N GLY A 282 -20.95 9.02 -1.68
CA GLY A 282 -20.27 7.74 -1.91
C GLY A 282 -18.92 7.72 -1.21
N TYR A 283 -18.81 6.97 -0.12
CA TYR A 283 -17.56 6.82 0.62
C TYR A 283 -16.92 5.46 0.34
N GLU A 284 -15.60 5.45 0.23
CA GLU A 284 -14.75 4.28 0.06
C GLU A 284 -13.92 4.02 1.34
N GLU A 285 -13.41 2.79 1.50
CA GLU A 285 -12.46 2.50 2.57
C GLU A 285 -11.21 3.36 2.42
N GLY A 286 -10.73 3.91 3.54
CA GLY A 286 -9.60 4.85 3.56
C GLY A 286 -10.01 6.31 3.36
N ASP A 287 -11.26 6.59 2.94
CA ASP A 287 -11.73 7.97 2.83
C ASP A 287 -11.67 8.70 4.16
N ARG A 288 -11.30 9.97 4.09
CA ARG A 288 -11.32 10.88 5.24
C ARG A 288 -12.70 11.52 5.36
N VAL A 289 -13.23 11.51 6.57
CA VAL A 289 -14.54 12.07 6.90
C VAL A 289 -14.45 12.96 8.13
N ALA A 290 -15.40 13.87 8.25
CA ALA A 290 -15.62 14.68 9.44
C ALA A 290 -17.03 14.38 9.99
N ALA A 291 -17.18 14.34 11.31
CA ALA A 291 -18.50 14.26 11.93
C ALA A 291 -19.32 15.51 11.57
N ALA A 292 -20.46 15.34 10.93
CA ALA A 292 -21.35 16.45 10.56
C ALA A 292 -22.19 16.95 11.76
N ILE A 293 -22.28 16.15 12.82
CA ILE A 293 -23.05 16.43 14.05
C ILE A 293 -22.30 16.01 15.30
N ASP A 294 -22.72 16.52 16.46
CA ASP A 294 -22.23 16.02 17.76
C ASP A 294 -22.83 14.65 18.08
N ASN A 295 -21.99 13.74 18.56
CA ASN A 295 -22.29 12.37 18.95
C ASN A 295 -22.88 11.53 17.80
N PRO A 296 -22.23 11.45 16.61
CA PRO A 296 -22.69 10.63 15.49
C PRO A 296 -22.78 9.17 15.94
N GLY A 297 -23.79 8.42 15.52
CA GLY A 297 -24.05 7.05 15.99
C GLY A 297 -24.42 6.94 17.48
N GLY A 298 -24.67 8.07 18.15
CA GLY A 298 -24.88 8.14 19.60
C GLY A 298 -23.60 8.02 20.43
N THR A 299 -22.45 8.32 19.83
CA THR A 299 -21.12 8.20 20.45
C THR A 299 -20.84 9.37 21.38
N PRO A 300 -20.76 9.16 22.70
CA PRO A 300 -20.35 10.24 23.59
C PRO A 300 -18.92 10.64 23.27
N ASP A 301 -18.69 11.94 23.17
CA ASP A 301 -17.39 12.61 23.04
C ASP A 301 -16.88 12.89 21.62
N ILE A 302 -17.50 12.33 20.56
CA ILE A 302 -17.25 12.79 19.18
C ILE A 302 -18.11 14.03 18.92
N LEU A 303 -17.50 15.13 18.51
CA LEU A 303 -18.14 16.41 18.23
C LEU A 303 -18.17 16.68 16.72
N ALA A 304 -19.09 17.55 16.29
CA ALA A 304 -19.12 18.01 14.91
C ALA A 304 -17.76 18.63 14.52
N GLY A 305 -17.20 18.17 13.41
CA GLY A 305 -15.88 18.52 12.90
C GLY A 305 -14.82 17.44 13.15
N ASP A 306 -14.95 16.59 14.17
CA ASP A 306 -13.95 15.58 14.48
C ASP A 306 -13.72 14.64 13.29
N LEU A 307 -12.44 14.40 12.98
CA LEU A 307 -12.05 13.68 11.78
C LEU A 307 -11.95 12.18 12.02
N GLY A 308 -12.13 11.41 10.96
CA GLY A 308 -11.90 9.98 10.97
C GLY A 308 -11.64 9.40 9.59
N THR A 309 -11.34 8.11 9.58
CA THR A 309 -11.11 7.31 8.36
C THR A 309 -12.19 6.25 8.24
N ILE A 310 -12.79 6.11 7.06
CA ILE A 310 -13.70 4.99 6.77
C ILE A 310 -12.91 3.70 6.79
N ILE A 311 -13.32 2.76 7.64
CA ILE A 311 -12.70 1.43 7.74
C ILE A 311 -13.47 0.39 6.95
N CYS A 312 -14.81 0.41 7.03
CA CYS A 312 -15.64 -0.54 6.31
C CYS A 312 -17.12 -0.08 6.32
N GLY A 313 -17.97 -0.75 5.54
CA GLY A 313 -19.42 -0.64 5.64
C GLY A 313 -20.10 -1.98 5.93
N ARG A 314 -21.43 -1.92 6.07
CA ARG A 314 -22.25 -3.07 6.43
C ARG A 314 -23.29 -3.37 5.36
N PHE A 315 -23.30 -4.61 4.86
CA PHE A 315 -24.15 -4.99 3.74
C PHE A 315 -25.66 -4.88 4.05
N PHE A 316 -26.05 -5.21 5.29
CA PHE A 316 -27.46 -5.16 5.70
C PHE A 316 -27.89 -3.82 6.33
N ALA A 317 -26.99 -2.84 6.37
CA ALA A 317 -27.28 -1.48 6.81
C ALA A 317 -26.45 -0.51 5.94
N PRO A 318 -26.87 -0.27 4.68
CA PRO A 318 -26.07 0.51 3.72
C PRO A 318 -25.83 1.95 4.16
N ASP A 319 -26.68 2.47 5.05
CA ASP A 319 -26.54 3.81 5.60
C ASP A 319 -25.58 3.88 6.80
N LEU A 320 -24.87 2.79 7.14
CA LEU A 320 -24.05 2.68 8.36
C LEU A 320 -22.60 2.32 8.00
N LEU A 321 -21.68 3.19 8.37
CA LEU A 321 -20.25 3.05 8.14
C LEU A 321 -19.49 2.86 9.45
N LEU A 322 -18.44 2.04 9.43
CA LEU A 322 -17.46 1.98 10.50
C LEU A 322 -16.39 3.04 10.23
N VAL A 323 -16.30 4.01 11.12
CA VAL A 323 -15.32 5.11 11.04
C VAL A 323 -14.40 5.05 12.25
N GLU A 324 -13.10 5.07 12.00
CA GLU A 324 -12.08 5.24 13.02
C GLU A 324 -11.80 6.73 13.17
N PHE A 325 -12.33 7.34 14.24
CA PHE A 325 -12.11 8.77 14.52
C PHE A 325 -10.75 9.00 15.18
N ASP A 326 -10.06 10.05 14.75
CA ASP A 326 -8.75 10.44 15.23
C ASP A 326 -8.78 10.78 16.73
N ASP A 327 -7.78 10.35 17.49
CA ASP A 327 -7.65 10.60 18.94
C ASP A 327 -8.73 9.96 19.84
N PHE A 328 -9.62 9.10 19.30
CA PHE A 328 -10.60 8.37 20.10
C PHE A 328 -10.13 6.96 20.47
N THR A 329 -10.42 6.55 21.71
CA THR A 329 -10.05 5.22 22.25
C THR A 329 -11.19 4.51 22.99
N THR A 330 -12.43 5.01 22.85
CA THR A 330 -13.60 4.50 23.58
C THR A 330 -14.62 3.76 22.70
N GLY A 331 -14.31 3.58 21.42
CA GLY A 331 -15.12 2.86 20.43
C GLY A 331 -15.04 1.34 20.49
N HIS A 332 -15.39 0.71 19.37
CA HIS A 332 -15.32 -0.73 19.14
C HIS A 332 -14.38 -1.04 17.96
N ASP A 333 -13.79 -2.23 17.98
CA ASP A 333 -12.88 -2.74 16.95
C ASP A 333 -13.58 -3.27 15.68
N GLY A 334 -14.91 -3.17 15.61
CA GLY A 334 -15.67 -3.62 14.44
C GLY A 334 -15.74 -5.16 14.27
N PHE A 335 -15.32 -5.95 15.28
CA PHE A 335 -15.25 -7.40 15.15
C PHE A 335 -16.61 -8.02 14.76
N GLY A 336 -16.65 -8.59 13.55
CA GLY A 336 -17.77 -9.38 13.03
C GLY A 336 -18.92 -8.59 12.40
N ALA A 337 -18.71 -7.34 12.02
CA ALA A 337 -19.77 -6.53 11.41
C ALA A 337 -19.32 -5.68 10.19
N CYS A 338 -18.09 -5.85 9.71
CA CYS A 338 -17.66 -5.42 8.37
C CYS A 338 -17.97 -6.53 7.36
N ASP A 339 -18.80 -6.24 6.35
CA ASP A 339 -19.24 -7.24 5.36
C ASP A 339 -18.67 -6.99 3.95
N CYS A 340 -17.84 -5.95 3.78
CA CYS A 340 -17.39 -5.41 2.50
C CYS A 340 -15.87 -5.19 2.51
N PRO A 341 -15.12 -5.76 1.55
CA PRO A 341 -14.29 -6.94 1.76
C PRO A 341 -13.01 -6.71 2.60
N ALA A 342 -12.68 -7.77 3.36
CA ALA A 342 -11.39 -8.20 3.91
C ALA A 342 -10.46 -7.16 4.56
N ASP A 343 -10.61 -7.04 5.88
CA ASP A 343 -9.54 -6.79 6.87
C ASP A 343 -9.46 -5.39 7.48
N GLY A 344 -10.39 -4.49 7.15
CA GLY A 344 -10.62 -3.27 7.91
C GLY A 344 -11.02 -3.57 9.37
N VAL A 345 -10.04 -3.71 10.25
CA VAL A 345 -10.22 -3.78 11.71
C VAL A 345 -9.75 -2.45 12.26
N ALA A 346 -10.70 -1.61 12.68
CA ALA A 346 -10.36 -0.42 13.44
C ALA A 346 -9.53 -0.86 14.65
N ALA A 347 -8.53 -0.07 15.04
CA ALA A 347 -7.74 -0.42 16.20
C ALA A 347 -8.65 -0.57 17.43
N SER A 348 -8.22 -1.42 18.38
CA SER A 348 -9.10 -1.81 19.48
C SER A 348 -9.55 -0.60 20.29
N GLY A 349 -10.85 -0.30 20.20
CA GLY A 349 -11.44 0.87 20.84
C GLY A 349 -11.50 2.14 20.00
N GLN A 350 -11.23 2.12 18.70
CA GLN A 350 -11.14 3.35 17.90
C GLN A 350 -12.27 3.50 16.86
N GLY A 351 -12.93 2.41 16.47
CA GLY A 351 -14.00 2.43 15.47
C GLY A 351 -15.39 2.73 16.05
N TRP A 352 -16.23 3.40 15.27
CA TRP A 352 -17.63 3.65 15.60
C TRP A 352 -18.54 3.51 14.38
N TYR A 353 -19.71 2.91 14.58
CA TYR A 353 -20.73 2.88 13.54
C TYR A 353 -21.48 4.21 13.51
N VAL A 354 -21.37 4.93 12.39
CA VAL A 354 -22.00 6.23 12.15
C VAL A 354 -22.90 6.17 10.93
N PHE A 355 -24.00 6.92 10.96
CA PHE A 355 -24.85 7.01 9.78
C PHE A 355 -24.22 7.94 8.75
N CYS A 356 -24.49 7.64 7.48
CA CYS A 356 -24.04 8.41 6.33
C CYS A 356 -24.36 9.91 6.40
N ASP A 357 -25.50 10.27 6.98
CA ASP A 357 -25.95 11.67 7.13
C ASP A 357 -25.39 12.35 8.39
N GLU A 358 -24.63 11.63 9.19
CA GLU A 358 -23.94 12.13 10.38
C GLU A 358 -22.44 12.38 10.13
N ILE A 359 -21.96 12.09 8.92
CA ILE A 359 -20.62 12.40 8.46
C ILE A 359 -20.68 13.14 7.13
N GLU A 360 -19.68 13.96 6.88
CA GLU A 360 -19.43 14.55 5.58
C GLU A 360 -18.04 14.15 5.11
N ALA A 361 -17.83 14.12 3.79
CA ALA A 361 -16.48 14.01 3.26
C ALA A 361 -15.66 15.11 3.92
N ALA A 362 -14.60 14.72 4.63
CA ALA A 362 -13.59 15.68 5.00
C ALA A 362 -12.97 16.02 3.66
N ALA A 363 -13.49 17.08 3.01
CA ALA A 363 -12.80 17.72 1.91
C ALA A 363 -11.36 17.77 2.37
N ASP A 364 -10.45 17.07 1.65
CA ASP A 364 -9.03 16.92 1.99
C ASP A 364 -8.70 18.10 2.85
N VAL A 365 -8.51 17.89 4.16
CA VAL A 365 -8.45 18.99 5.13
C VAL A 365 -7.21 19.77 4.79
N LEU A 366 -7.42 20.61 3.79
CA LEU A 366 -6.62 21.66 3.31
C LEU A 366 -6.63 22.51 4.56
N CYS A 367 -5.51 22.45 5.26
CA CYS A 367 -5.10 23.44 6.23
C CYS A 367 -4.92 24.80 5.54
N THR A 368 -5.91 25.18 4.75
CA THR A 368 -5.97 26.38 3.97
C THR A 368 -6.80 27.34 4.77
N CYS A 369 -6.16 28.44 5.11
CA CYS A 369 -6.83 29.73 5.11
C CYS A 369 -7.77 29.80 3.90
N ASP A 370 -9.02 30.20 4.11
CA ASP A 370 -10.00 30.45 3.04
C ASP A 370 -9.34 31.23 1.88
N PRO A 371 -9.76 31.03 0.61
CA PRO A 371 -8.99 31.35 -0.61
C PRO A 371 -8.18 32.68 -0.55
N PRO A 372 -6.88 32.66 -0.91
CA PRO A 372 -6.30 31.84 -1.98
C PRO A 372 -5.86 30.42 -1.60
N GLY A 373 -5.88 30.04 -0.33
CA GLY A 373 -5.40 28.74 0.16
C GLY A 373 -3.89 28.68 0.22
N TYR A 374 -3.36 28.25 1.37
CA TYR A 374 -1.94 27.93 1.55
C TYR A 374 -1.78 26.42 1.72
N PHE A 375 -0.78 25.85 1.07
CA PHE A 375 -0.44 24.44 1.10
C PHE A 375 0.90 24.23 1.81
N GLU A 376 1.15 23.03 2.31
CA GLU A 376 2.50 22.66 2.77
C GLU A 376 3.52 22.90 1.63
N GLY A 377 4.65 23.50 1.98
CA GLY A 377 5.69 23.86 1.03
C GLY A 377 5.49 25.23 0.38
N ASP A 378 4.32 25.87 0.53
CA ASP A 378 4.10 27.21 -0.02
C ASP A 378 5.07 28.21 0.61
N ARG A 379 5.63 29.06 -0.26
CA ARG A 379 6.46 30.18 0.13
C ARG A 379 5.58 31.37 0.48
N VAL A 380 5.78 31.90 1.67
CA VAL A 380 5.00 33.00 2.23
C VAL A 380 5.90 34.11 2.72
N ALA A 381 5.37 35.32 2.77
CA ALA A 381 6.01 36.47 3.38
C ALA A 381 5.11 37.01 4.49
N ALA A 382 5.69 37.48 5.59
CA ALA A 382 4.94 38.19 6.63
C ALA A 382 4.33 39.47 6.05
N ALA A 383 3.00 39.60 6.12
CA ALA A 383 2.26 40.75 5.63
C ALA A 383 2.24 41.92 6.64
N ILE A 384 2.69 41.68 7.88
CA ILE A 384 2.77 42.67 8.96
C ILE A 384 4.02 42.45 9.81
N ASP A 385 4.41 43.47 10.58
CA ASP A 385 5.40 43.32 11.65
C ASP A 385 4.83 42.54 12.84
N ASN A 386 5.60 41.57 13.31
CA ASN A 386 5.31 40.69 14.46
C ASN A 386 4.08 39.77 14.29
N PRO A 387 3.96 39.02 13.18
CA PRO A 387 2.87 38.06 12.99
C PRO A 387 2.85 37.03 14.13
N GLY A 388 1.67 36.63 14.59
CA GLY A 388 1.51 35.77 15.77
C GLY A 388 2.00 36.39 17.08
N GLY A 389 2.33 37.68 17.09
CA GLY A 389 2.94 38.39 18.23
C GLY A 389 4.45 38.18 18.37
N THR A 390 5.15 37.77 17.31
CA THR A 390 6.58 37.43 17.32
C THR A 390 7.46 38.67 17.11
N PRO A 391 8.18 39.18 18.14
CA PRO A 391 8.80 40.52 18.07
C PRO A 391 9.94 40.68 17.05
N ASP A 392 10.39 39.57 16.46
CA ASP A 392 11.58 39.53 15.61
C ASP A 392 11.23 39.34 14.12
N ILE A 393 10.02 38.90 13.76
CA ILE A 393 9.58 38.74 12.36
C ILE A 393 9.00 40.08 11.89
N LEU A 394 9.53 40.61 10.80
CA LEU A 394 9.15 41.89 10.21
C LEU A 394 8.36 41.69 8.91
N GLU A 395 7.56 42.70 8.54
CA GLU A 395 6.86 42.72 7.25
C GLU A 395 7.86 42.49 6.08
N GLY A 396 7.58 41.47 5.26
CA GLY A 396 8.39 41.04 4.14
C GLY A 396 9.36 39.88 4.42
N ASP A 397 9.55 39.47 5.69
CA ASP A 397 10.35 38.29 6.02
C ASP A 397 9.69 37.02 5.43
N GLN A 398 10.50 36.14 4.84
CA GLN A 398 10.02 34.98 4.11
C GLN A 398 10.07 33.69 4.95
N GLY A 399 9.16 32.77 4.64
CA GLY A 399 9.16 31.43 5.20
C GLY A 399 8.43 30.42 4.32
N THR A 400 8.41 29.19 4.78
CA THR A 400 7.72 28.05 4.16
C THR A 400 6.61 27.58 5.07
N VAL A 401 5.41 27.35 4.53
CA VAL A 401 4.30 26.74 5.26
C VAL A 401 4.64 25.28 5.53
N ILE A 402 4.65 24.88 6.80
CA ILE A 402 4.97 23.52 7.23
C ILE A 402 3.70 22.70 7.45
N CYS A 403 2.70 23.30 8.10
CA CYS A 403 1.44 22.63 8.41
C CYS A 403 0.38 23.66 8.84
N GLY A 404 -0.87 23.24 8.97
CA GLY A 404 -1.89 23.99 9.70
C GLY A 404 -2.37 23.29 10.96
N ARG A 405 -3.24 24.00 11.69
CA ARG A 405 -3.81 23.54 12.95
C ARG A 405 -5.32 23.36 12.82
N PHE A 406 -5.82 22.19 13.20
CA PHE A 406 -7.20 21.82 12.98
C PHE A 406 -8.18 22.67 13.83
N PHE A 407 -7.87 22.89 15.11
CA PHE A 407 -8.72 23.68 16.01
C PHE A 407 -8.52 25.20 15.89
N ALA A 408 -7.68 25.64 14.96
CA ALA A 408 -7.46 27.04 14.63
C ALA A 408 -7.21 27.16 13.13
N PRO A 409 -8.25 27.04 12.28
CA PRO A 409 -8.10 26.98 10.81
C PRO A 409 -7.46 28.25 10.23
N ASP A 410 -7.51 29.35 10.99
CA ASP A 410 -6.87 30.61 10.62
C ASP A 410 -5.38 30.66 11.01
N LEU A 411 -4.77 29.55 11.47
CA LEU A 411 -3.42 29.52 12.04
C LEU A 411 -2.54 28.48 11.31
N LEU A 412 -1.42 28.94 10.77
CA LEU A 412 -0.44 28.12 10.06
C LEU A 412 0.88 28.07 10.83
N LEU A 413 1.57 26.93 10.80
CA LEU A 413 2.97 26.84 11.19
C LEU A 413 3.82 27.23 9.97
N VAL A 414 4.56 28.32 10.09
CA VAL A 414 5.49 28.78 9.06
C VAL A 414 6.91 28.73 9.60
N GLU A 415 7.82 28.13 8.84
CA GLU A 415 9.26 28.14 9.10
C GLU A 415 9.90 29.33 8.36
N PHE A 416 10.32 30.36 9.10
CA PHE A 416 10.93 31.55 8.51
C PHE A 416 12.44 31.37 8.34
N ASP A 417 12.97 31.72 7.16
CA ASP A 417 14.31 31.31 6.69
C ASP A 417 15.47 31.73 7.60
N ASP A 418 15.39 32.92 8.20
CA ASP A 418 16.48 33.53 8.98
C ASP A 418 16.23 33.51 10.51
N PHE A 419 15.29 32.68 10.97
CA PHE A 419 14.85 32.66 12.36
C PHE A 419 15.29 31.42 13.12
N THR A 420 15.73 31.62 14.37
CA THR A 420 16.20 30.54 15.26
C THR A 420 15.61 30.60 16.66
N THR A 421 14.60 31.44 16.89
CA THR A 421 13.97 31.67 18.21
C THR A 421 12.52 31.15 18.32
N GLY A 422 12.03 30.47 17.28
CA GLY A 422 10.70 29.85 17.21
C GLY A 422 10.55 28.52 17.92
N HIS A 423 9.52 27.78 17.56
CA HIS A 423 9.20 26.44 18.01
C HIS A 423 9.23 25.46 16.85
N ASP A 424 9.52 24.19 17.13
CA ASP A 424 9.49 23.08 16.15
C ASP A 424 8.07 22.62 15.80
N GLY A 425 7.04 23.13 16.50
CA GLY A 425 5.66 22.72 16.27
C GLY A 425 5.29 21.37 16.89
N PHE A 426 6.11 20.80 17.80
CA PHE A 426 5.87 19.47 18.39
C PHE A 426 4.41 19.28 18.88
N GLY A 427 3.68 18.44 18.15
CA GLY A 427 2.34 17.96 18.51
C GLY A 427 1.19 18.93 18.26
N ALA A 428 1.37 19.93 17.39
CA ALA A 428 0.28 20.84 17.01
C ALA A 428 0.19 21.10 15.49
N CYS A 429 0.86 20.25 14.69
CA CYS A 429 0.61 20.11 13.27
C CYS A 429 -0.39 18.98 13.07
N ASP A 430 -1.56 19.33 12.55
CA ASP A 430 -2.65 18.35 12.38
C ASP A 430 -2.81 17.96 10.91
N CYS A 431 -2.36 18.79 9.95
CA CYS A 431 -2.27 18.40 8.54
C CYS A 431 -1.07 19.05 7.80
N PRO A 432 -0.24 18.26 7.09
CA PRO A 432 -0.14 16.79 7.15
C PRO A 432 0.53 16.31 8.44
N ALA A 433 0.35 15.03 8.77
CA ALA A 433 0.61 14.42 10.08
C ALA A 433 2.04 14.60 10.63
N ASP A 434 3.01 15.00 9.81
CA ASP A 434 4.44 14.96 10.17
C ASP A 434 5.22 16.26 9.87
N GLY A 435 4.52 17.38 9.60
CA GLY A 435 5.21 18.66 9.43
C GLY A 435 5.95 19.06 10.71
N VAL A 436 7.29 19.04 10.70
CA VAL A 436 8.12 19.49 11.82
C VAL A 436 9.05 20.57 11.31
N ALA A 437 8.82 21.81 11.75
CA ALA A 437 9.78 22.88 11.51
C ALA A 437 11.08 22.54 12.24
N ALA A 438 12.23 22.96 11.71
CA ALA A 438 13.48 22.77 12.41
C ALA A 438 13.41 23.42 13.80
N ALA A 439 14.07 22.80 14.78
CA ALA A 439 14.03 23.24 16.17
C ALA A 439 14.44 24.70 16.31
N GLY A 440 13.46 25.54 16.67
CA GLY A 440 13.67 26.97 16.79
C GLY A 440 13.27 27.80 15.58
N GLN A 441 12.68 27.24 14.52
CA GLN A 441 12.48 27.98 13.26
C GLN A 441 11.00 28.19 12.89
N GLY A 442 10.08 27.40 13.45
CA GLY A 442 8.65 27.51 13.18
C GLY A 442 7.92 28.52 14.07
N TRP A 443 6.92 29.19 13.53
CA TRP A 443 6.00 30.07 14.26
C TRP A 443 4.57 29.90 13.78
N TYR A 444 3.64 29.90 14.73
CA TYR A 444 2.21 29.98 14.41
C TYR A 444 1.83 31.41 14.03
N VAL A 445 1.36 31.60 12.81
CA VAL A 445 0.95 32.89 12.25
C VAL A 445 -0.48 32.82 11.76
N PHE A 446 -1.22 33.91 11.90
CA PHE A 446 -2.57 33.94 11.33
C PHE A 446 -2.51 34.10 9.81
N CYS A 447 -3.48 33.50 9.13
CA CYS A 447 -3.65 33.55 7.69
C CYS A 447 -3.64 34.96 7.08
N ASP A 448 -4.17 35.94 7.80
CA ASP A 448 -4.24 37.35 7.39
C ASP A 448 -2.97 38.15 7.74
N GLU A 449 -2.00 37.52 8.40
CA GLU A 449 -0.70 38.09 8.76
C GLU A 449 0.42 37.63 7.82
N ILE A 450 0.11 36.79 6.83
CA ILE A 450 1.00 36.36 5.77
C ILE A 450 0.35 36.56 4.40
N GLU A 451 1.19 36.62 3.37
CA GLU A 451 0.76 36.57 1.98
C GLU A 451 1.65 35.58 1.22
N LEU A 452 1.14 34.99 0.13
CA LEU A 452 1.99 34.21 -0.77
C LEU A 452 3.15 35.10 -1.22
N ALA A 453 4.38 34.59 -1.09
CA ALA A 453 5.61 35.29 -1.45
C ALA A 453 5.70 35.44 -2.98
N THR A 454 4.82 36.26 -3.55
CA THR A 454 4.72 36.56 -4.98
C THR A 454 5.74 37.63 -5.32
N GLY A 455 7.03 37.32 -5.20
CA GLY A 455 8.02 38.36 -5.43
C GLY A 455 9.45 38.10 -5.06
N CYS A 456 9.93 36.87 -5.10
CA CYS A 456 11.35 36.69 -5.32
C CYS A 456 11.72 37.41 -6.62
N VAL A 457 12.41 38.56 -6.52
CA VAL A 457 12.87 39.30 -7.70
C VAL A 457 13.89 38.41 -8.41
N GLY A 458 13.43 37.64 -9.38
CA GLY A 458 14.21 36.56 -9.99
C GLY A 458 13.40 35.31 -10.30
N ASP A 459 12.30 35.06 -9.58
CA ASP A 459 11.34 33.99 -9.84
C ASP A 459 10.47 34.37 -11.04
N VAL A 460 10.79 33.81 -12.19
CA VAL A 460 10.18 34.14 -13.48
C VAL A 460 9.13 33.12 -13.89
N ASP A 461 9.20 31.88 -13.41
CA ASP A 461 8.16 30.89 -13.68
C ASP A 461 7.09 30.77 -12.59
N GLY A 462 7.29 31.42 -11.44
CA GLY A 462 6.31 31.53 -10.37
C GLY A 462 6.17 30.25 -9.56
N ASP A 463 7.22 29.43 -9.50
CA ASP A 463 7.26 28.22 -8.69
C ASP A 463 7.68 28.47 -7.23
N GLY A 464 8.01 29.71 -6.90
CA GLY A 464 8.27 30.17 -5.53
C GLY A 464 9.74 30.18 -5.12
N ASP A 465 10.69 29.83 -6.01
CA ASP A 465 12.12 29.92 -5.72
C ASP A 465 12.91 30.79 -6.73
N VAL A 466 14.25 30.81 -6.63
CA VAL A 466 15.12 31.47 -7.61
C VAL A 466 16.22 30.50 -8.00
N ASP A 467 16.03 29.80 -9.12
CA ASP A 467 16.90 28.70 -9.50
C ASP A 467 17.47 28.82 -10.93
N PHE A 468 17.90 27.68 -11.49
CA PHE A 468 18.46 27.65 -12.84
C PHE A 468 17.40 27.74 -13.94
N VAL A 469 16.16 27.32 -13.66
CA VAL A 469 15.01 27.41 -14.56
C VAL A 469 14.65 28.86 -14.77
N ASP A 470 14.61 29.66 -13.70
CA ASP A 470 14.42 31.12 -13.78
C ASP A 470 15.47 31.81 -14.63
N LEU A 471 16.75 31.49 -14.38
CA LEU A 471 17.85 32.03 -15.16
C LEU A 471 17.73 31.64 -16.64
N LEU A 472 17.32 30.40 -16.93
CA LEU A 472 17.08 29.93 -18.29
C LEU A 472 15.94 30.69 -18.96
N LEU A 473 14.84 30.95 -18.26
CA LEU A 473 13.71 31.76 -18.75
C LEU A 473 14.12 33.21 -19.01
N VAL A 474 14.87 33.83 -18.09
CA VAL A 474 15.43 35.16 -18.29
C VAL A 474 16.35 35.20 -19.51
N LEU A 475 17.25 34.22 -19.66
CA LEU A 475 18.19 34.13 -20.79
C LEU A 475 17.49 33.84 -22.12
N ALA A 476 16.47 32.98 -22.12
CA ALA A 476 15.65 32.67 -23.29
C ALA A 476 14.87 33.91 -23.76
N ASN A 477 14.32 34.68 -22.82
CA ASN A 477 13.61 35.92 -23.11
C ASN A 477 14.53 37.10 -23.46
N PHE A 478 15.82 37.04 -23.09
CA PHE A 478 16.80 38.09 -23.40
C PHE A 478 17.21 38.15 -24.89
N GLY A 479 16.66 37.30 -25.75
CA GLY A 479 16.77 37.44 -27.19
C GLY A 479 18.20 37.25 -27.73
N CYS A 480 19.02 36.43 -27.07
CA CYS A 480 20.32 36.00 -27.60
C CYS A 480 20.16 34.95 -28.71
N GLY A 481 19.34 35.27 -29.73
CA GLY A 481 19.41 34.60 -31.02
C GLY A 481 20.66 35.09 -31.74
N GLY A 482 21.70 34.24 -31.75
CA GLY A 482 22.88 34.44 -32.60
C GLY A 482 22.56 34.41 -34.09
#